data_AF-A0A8S2MFR3-F1
#
_entry.id   AF-A0A8S2MFR3-F1
#
_cell.length_a   1.000
_cell.length_b   1.000
_cell.length_c   1.000
_cell.angle_alpha   90.00
_cell.angle_beta   90.00
_cell.angle_gamma   90.00
#
_symmetry.space_group_name_H-M   'P 1'
#
loop_
_entity.id
_entity.type
_entity.pdbx_description
1 polymer ?
#
loop_
_entity_poly.entity_id
_entity_poly.type
_entity_poly.pdbx_seq_one_letter_code
_entity_poly.pdbx_strand_id
1 'polypeptide(L)'
;MLPNILHKGSLFHFSQAICRQVQNKGLATKYRQDECFRLKLKKLIALAFVPLDEVTTAFDLIADQFNDDADDLLEYFEKTWIGEPKRRGTGRKKPLFDHKLWNIHDRVIAATPRSNNSVKGWHNAFAIRVSISHPTIVKLGEKIRREQSKFEVDMAKILQGHNIKTKKTCYRKLDERITRL
;
A
#
# COMPACT_ATOMS: atom_id res chain seq x y z
N MET A 1 5.75 12.30 -18.43
CA MET A 1 4.72 11.37 -17.91
C MET A 1 4.59 10.27 -18.95
N LEU A 2 4.84 9.00 -18.62
CA LEU A 2 4.83 7.92 -19.62
C LEU A 2 3.38 7.45 -19.84
N PRO A 3 2.83 7.59 -21.06
CA PRO A 3 1.49 7.10 -21.38
C PRO A 3 1.53 5.56 -21.43
N ASN A 4 0.52 4.89 -20.86
CA ASN A 4 0.35 3.42 -20.78
C ASN A 4 0.90 2.67 -19.56
N ILE A 5 1.37 3.36 -18.52
CA ILE A 5 1.63 2.69 -17.22
C ILE A 5 0.37 2.83 -16.34
N LEU A 6 -0.31 1.71 -16.10
CA LEU A 6 -1.33 1.65 -15.04
C LEU A 6 -0.63 1.86 -13.69
N HIS A 7 -0.64 3.09 -13.19
CA HIS A 7 -0.07 3.45 -11.89
C HIS A 7 -0.90 2.84 -10.76
N LYS A 8 -0.81 1.53 -10.54
CA LYS A 8 -1.47 0.89 -9.40
C LYS A 8 -0.89 1.43 -8.11
N GLY A 9 -1.74 2.03 -7.29
CA GLY A 9 -1.45 2.41 -5.92
C GLY A 9 -0.94 1.22 -5.12
N SER A 10 -0.12 1.51 -4.12
CA SER A 10 0.33 0.48 -3.17
C SER A 10 -0.47 0.60 -1.89
N LEU A 11 -0.79 -0.52 -1.27
CA LEU A 11 -1.39 -0.56 0.08
C LEU A 11 -0.66 0.38 1.05
N PHE A 12 0.67 0.48 0.96
CA PHE A 12 1.45 1.40 1.77
C PHE A 12 1.02 2.87 1.63
N HIS A 13 0.83 3.35 0.40
CA HIS A 13 0.43 4.74 0.16
C HIS A 13 -1.03 4.98 0.55
N PHE A 14 -1.89 4.00 0.28
CA PHE A 14 -3.28 4.03 0.72
C PHE A 14 -3.39 4.12 2.26
N SER A 15 -2.74 3.19 2.98
CA SER A 15 -2.68 3.21 4.45
C SER A 15 -2.03 4.49 4.98
N GLN A 16 -0.97 4.98 4.33
CA GLN A 16 -0.30 6.21 4.74
C GLN A 16 -1.21 7.44 4.59
N ALA A 17 -2.00 7.53 3.51
CA ALA A 17 -2.95 8.62 3.31
C ALA A 17 -4.02 8.64 4.40
N ILE A 18 -4.56 7.47 4.76
CA ILE A 18 -5.53 7.33 5.85
C ILE A 18 -4.91 7.75 7.19
N CYS A 19 -3.71 7.24 7.51
CA CYS A 19 -3.02 7.60 8.76
C CYS A 19 -2.71 9.10 8.86
N ARG A 20 -2.39 9.77 7.75
CA ARG A 20 -2.20 11.24 7.71
C ARG A 20 -3.49 11.97 8.05
N GLN A 21 -4.63 11.48 7.56
CA GLN A 21 -5.93 12.11 7.85
C GLN A 21 -6.38 11.92 9.29
N VAL A 22 -6.09 10.77 9.89
CA VAL A 22 -6.26 10.56 11.34
C VAL A 22 -5.47 11.60 12.13
N GLN A 23 -4.24 11.93 11.71
CA GLN A 23 -3.45 12.97 12.38
C GLN A 23 -4.02 14.38 12.14
N ASN A 24 -4.35 14.72 10.89
CA ASN A 24 -4.86 16.03 10.52
C ASN A 24 -6.20 16.37 11.20
N LYS A 25 -7.02 15.36 11.49
CA LYS A 25 -8.33 15.51 12.15
C LYS A 25 -8.24 15.41 13.68
N GLY A 26 -7.04 15.43 14.27
CA GLY A 26 -6.86 15.38 15.73
C GLY A 26 -7.11 14.01 16.37
N LEU A 27 -7.35 12.96 15.57
CA LEU A 27 -7.69 11.60 16.04
C LEU A 27 -6.46 10.77 16.45
N ALA A 28 -5.26 11.36 16.46
CA ALA A 28 -4.02 10.65 16.78
C ALA A 28 -3.99 10.09 18.21
N THR A 29 -4.48 10.86 19.20
CA THR A 29 -4.56 10.42 20.60
C THR A 29 -5.56 9.27 20.73
N LYS A 30 -6.75 9.41 20.13
CA LYS A 30 -7.77 8.37 20.10
C LYS A 30 -7.24 7.08 19.46
N TYR A 31 -6.57 7.17 18.32
CA TYR A 31 -5.94 6.01 17.69
C TYR A 31 -4.96 5.27 18.61
N ARG A 32 -4.21 5.99 19.45
CA ARG A 32 -3.23 5.41 20.37
C ARG A 32 -3.89 4.73 21.57
N GLN A 33 -4.93 5.34 22.12
CA GLN A 33 -5.53 4.93 23.40
C GLN A 33 -6.73 3.98 23.23
N ASP A 34 -7.49 4.11 22.14
CA ASP A 34 -8.68 3.33 21.85
C ASP A 34 -8.37 2.20 20.86
N GLU A 35 -8.37 0.96 21.35
CA GLU A 35 -8.15 -0.22 20.53
C GLU A 35 -9.31 -0.49 19.55
N CYS A 36 -10.55 -0.22 19.96
CA CYS A 36 -11.73 -0.42 19.14
C CYS A 36 -11.71 0.50 17.91
N PHE A 37 -11.42 1.79 18.13
CA PHE A 37 -11.20 2.75 17.03
C PHE A 37 -10.06 2.31 16.12
N ARG A 38 -8.95 1.85 16.69
CA ARG A 38 -7.80 1.34 15.93
C ARG A 38 -8.16 0.16 15.05
N LEU A 39 -9.01 -0.74 15.55
CA LEU A 39 -9.49 -1.89 14.81
C LEU A 39 -10.41 -1.47 13.66
N LYS A 40 -11.34 -0.54 13.89
CA LYS A 40 -12.22 0.01 12.84
C LYS A 40 -11.39 0.69 11.73
N LEU A 41 -10.35 1.45 12.08
CA LEU A 41 -9.43 2.03 11.10
C LEU A 41 -8.68 0.95 10.29
N LYS A 42 -8.26 -0.14 10.94
CA LYS A 42 -7.66 -1.28 10.24
C LYS A 42 -8.65 -1.94 9.28
N LYS A 43 -9.94 -2.01 9.62
CA LYS A 43 -10.98 -2.50 8.69
C LYS A 43 -11.11 -1.60 7.47
N LEU A 44 -11.07 -0.27 7.63
CA LEU A 44 -11.03 0.66 6.49
C LEU A 44 -9.83 0.42 5.57
N ILE A 45 -8.64 0.17 6.13
CA ILE A 45 -7.46 -0.22 5.33
C ILE A 45 -7.66 -1.57 4.66
N ALA A 46 -8.35 -2.51 5.32
CA ALA A 46 -8.61 -3.85 4.82
C ALA A 46 -9.57 -3.86 3.61
N LEU A 47 -10.32 -2.79 3.35
CA LEU A 47 -11.13 -2.63 2.13
C LEU A 47 -10.31 -2.80 0.85
N ALA A 48 -8.99 -2.57 0.89
CA ALA A 48 -8.12 -2.82 -0.26
C ALA A 48 -8.04 -4.30 -0.67
N PHE A 49 -8.48 -5.21 0.19
CA PHE A 49 -8.50 -6.65 -0.05
C PHE A 49 -9.91 -7.18 -0.36
N VAL A 50 -10.94 -6.34 -0.37
CA VAL A 50 -12.32 -6.74 -0.68
C VAL A 50 -12.51 -6.78 -2.20
N PRO A 51 -13.30 -7.72 -2.76
CA PRO A 51 -13.70 -7.69 -4.17
C PRO A 51 -14.25 -6.31 -4.57
N LEU A 52 -13.90 -5.82 -5.76
CA LEU A 52 -14.23 -4.45 -6.19
C LEU A 52 -15.73 -4.13 -6.14
N ASP A 53 -16.56 -5.11 -6.44
CA ASP A 53 -18.03 -5.05 -6.41
C ASP A 53 -18.61 -5.00 -5.00
N GLU A 54 -17.88 -5.48 -3.99
CA GLU A 54 -18.30 -5.49 -2.59
C GLU A 54 -17.73 -4.31 -1.78
N VAL A 55 -16.72 -3.59 -2.30
CA VAL A 55 -16.02 -2.51 -1.58
C VAL A 55 -16.98 -1.47 -0.98
N THR A 56 -18.00 -1.04 -1.73
CA THR A 56 -18.95 -0.03 -1.26
C THR A 56 -19.83 -0.55 -0.13
N THR A 57 -20.33 -1.77 -0.26
CA THR A 57 -21.18 -2.40 0.76
C THR A 57 -20.38 -2.68 2.02
N ALA A 58 -19.15 -3.17 1.88
CA ALA A 58 -18.24 -3.39 3.00
C ALA A 58 -17.87 -2.08 3.72
N PHE A 59 -17.71 -0.97 2.97
CA PHE A 59 -17.49 0.34 3.57
C PHE A 59 -18.68 0.78 4.43
N ASP A 60 -19.91 0.65 3.92
CA ASP A 60 -21.12 1.06 4.65
C ASP A 60 -21.24 0.31 5.99
N LEU A 61 -21.04 -1.01 5.98
CA LEU A 61 -21.04 -1.84 7.19
C LEU A 61 -19.95 -1.44 8.20
N ILE A 62 -18.81 -0.93 7.73
CA ILE A 62 -17.72 -0.47 8.58
C ILE A 62 -18.02 0.94 9.10
N ALA A 63 -18.57 1.83 8.27
CA ALA A 63 -18.93 3.19 8.62
C ALA A 63 -19.95 3.22 9.76
N ASP A 64 -20.96 2.35 9.72
CA ASP A 64 -21.99 2.19 10.77
C ASP A 64 -21.42 1.78 12.14
N GLN A 65 -20.18 1.29 12.20
CA GLN A 65 -19.53 0.93 13.46
C GLN A 65 -18.83 2.12 14.12
N PHE A 66 -18.59 3.23 13.41
CA PHE A 66 -17.95 4.41 13.99
C PHE A 66 -18.95 5.23 14.80
N ASN A 67 -18.41 6.04 15.71
CA ASN A 67 -19.20 7.02 16.45
C ASN A 67 -19.07 8.38 15.75
N ASP A 68 -19.96 9.32 16.05
CA ASP A 68 -20.04 10.67 15.45
C ASP A 68 -18.71 11.46 15.47
N ASP A 69 -17.82 11.16 16.41
CA ASP A 69 -16.52 11.82 16.51
C ASP A 69 -15.51 11.45 15.41
N ALA A 70 -15.89 10.55 14.49
CA ALA A 70 -15.11 10.17 13.31
C ALA A 70 -15.77 10.56 11.99
N ASP A 71 -16.89 11.30 12.00
CA ASP A 71 -17.65 11.67 10.79
C ASP A 71 -16.78 12.39 9.77
N ASP A 72 -16.00 13.35 10.21
CA ASP A 72 -15.03 14.07 9.37
C ASP A 72 -14.07 13.13 8.64
N LEU A 73 -13.63 12.05 9.30
CA LEU A 73 -12.72 11.06 8.71
C LEU A 73 -13.46 10.20 7.68
N LEU A 74 -14.69 9.79 7.99
CA LEU A 74 -15.53 8.99 7.09
C LEU A 74 -15.94 9.78 5.86
N GLU A 75 -16.32 11.06 6.01
CA GLU A 75 -16.66 11.94 4.89
C GLU A 75 -15.45 12.09 3.94
N TYR A 76 -14.26 12.32 4.50
CA TYR A 76 -13.03 12.33 3.72
C TYR A 76 -12.84 11.00 2.98
N PHE A 77 -13.00 9.88 3.68
CA PHE A 77 -12.75 8.55 3.14
C PHE A 77 -13.72 8.23 2.01
N GLU A 78 -15.00 8.51 2.24
CA GLU A 78 -16.07 8.28 1.29
C GLU A 78 -15.86 9.12 0.03
N LYS A 79 -15.61 10.42 0.16
CA LYS A 79 -15.35 11.30 -0.98
C LYS A 79 -14.09 10.90 -1.78
N THR A 80 -13.05 10.47 -1.07
CA THR A 80 -11.74 10.24 -1.68
C THR A 80 -11.63 8.86 -2.33
N TRP A 81 -12.14 7.82 -1.68
CA TRP A 81 -11.86 6.43 -2.03
C TRP A 81 -13.09 5.62 -2.45
N ILE A 82 -14.29 5.93 -1.93
CA ILE A 82 -15.48 5.09 -2.15
C ILE A 82 -16.42 5.69 -3.19
N GLY A 83 -16.70 6.99 -3.08
CA GLY A 83 -17.69 7.73 -3.85
C GLY A 83 -18.93 8.01 -2.99
N GLU A 84 -19.28 9.28 -2.82
CA GLU A 84 -20.46 9.68 -2.06
C GLU A 84 -21.76 9.19 -2.71
N PRO A 85 -22.80 8.84 -1.96
CA PRO A 85 -24.13 8.60 -2.48
C PRO A 85 -24.62 9.80 -3.30
N LYS A 86 -25.27 9.54 -4.44
CA LYS A 86 -25.88 10.62 -5.22
C LYS A 86 -27.09 11.17 -4.46
N ARG A 87 -27.21 12.50 -4.38
CA ARG A 87 -28.38 13.18 -3.79
C ARG A 87 -29.68 12.91 -4.56
N ARG A 88 -29.59 12.56 -5.85
CA ARG A 88 -30.72 12.22 -6.71
C ARG A 88 -30.33 11.03 -7.62
N GLY A 89 -31.21 10.03 -7.70
CA GLY A 89 -31.02 8.80 -8.46
C GLY A 89 -30.29 7.70 -7.68
N THR A 90 -30.16 6.53 -8.30
CA THR A 90 -29.49 5.36 -7.72
C THR A 90 -27.97 5.40 -7.98
N GLY A 91 -27.19 5.01 -6.97
CA GLY A 91 -25.74 4.82 -7.07
C GLY A 91 -24.89 5.93 -6.46
N ARG A 92 -23.57 5.79 -6.59
CA ARG A 92 -22.55 6.67 -6.00
C ARG A 92 -21.90 7.58 -7.05
N LYS A 93 -21.37 8.71 -6.61
CA LYS A 93 -20.48 9.57 -7.39
C LYS A 93 -19.15 8.86 -7.62
N LYS A 94 -18.42 9.26 -8.66
CA LYS A 94 -17.07 8.75 -8.89
C LYS A 94 -16.15 9.24 -7.76
N PRO A 95 -15.40 8.35 -7.07
CA PRO A 95 -14.41 8.75 -6.09
C PRO A 95 -13.26 9.53 -6.73
N LEU A 96 -12.51 10.29 -5.93
CA LEU A 96 -11.30 10.97 -6.39
C LEU A 96 -10.26 9.96 -6.91
N PHE A 97 -10.14 8.81 -6.26
CA PHE A 97 -9.31 7.70 -6.70
C PHE A 97 -10.19 6.47 -6.97
N ASP A 98 -10.17 6.01 -8.22
CA ASP A 98 -10.87 4.80 -8.66
C ASP A 98 -10.47 3.59 -7.80
N HIS A 99 -11.43 2.72 -7.48
CA HIS A 99 -11.21 1.50 -6.70
C HIS A 99 -10.09 0.65 -7.30
N LYS A 100 -10.02 0.54 -8.63
CA LYS A 100 -8.98 -0.23 -9.34
C LYS A 100 -7.55 0.30 -9.08
N LEU A 101 -7.43 1.56 -8.67
CA LEU A 101 -6.14 2.17 -8.41
C LEU A 101 -5.53 1.66 -7.10
N TRP A 102 -6.32 1.58 -6.03
CA TRP A 102 -5.82 1.30 -4.68
C TRP A 102 -6.15 -0.11 -4.18
N ASN A 103 -7.14 -0.77 -4.79
CA ASN A 103 -7.48 -2.15 -4.49
C ASN A 103 -6.36 -3.11 -4.93
N ILE A 104 -6.12 -4.13 -4.12
CA ILE A 104 -5.08 -5.15 -4.33
C ILE A 104 -5.61 -6.58 -4.26
N HIS A 105 -6.94 -6.78 -4.18
CA HIS A 105 -7.59 -8.09 -4.13
C HIS A 105 -7.11 -8.99 -5.28
N ASP A 106 -7.27 -8.53 -6.53
CA ASP A 106 -6.86 -9.32 -7.71
C ASP A 106 -5.35 -9.62 -7.71
N ARG A 107 -4.54 -8.72 -7.14
CA ARG A 107 -3.09 -8.93 -7.04
C ARG A 107 -2.74 -10.01 -6.04
N VAL A 108 -3.48 -10.07 -4.93
CA VAL A 108 -3.35 -11.10 -3.91
C VAL A 108 -3.72 -12.47 -4.48
N ILE A 109 -4.86 -12.57 -5.18
CA ILE A 109 -5.29 -13.80 -5.84
C ILE A 109 -4.26 -14.24 -6.89
N ALA A 110 -3.77 -13.31 -7.72
CA ALA A 110 -2.78 -13.60 -8.76
C ALA A 110 -1.35 -13.83 -8.21
N ALA A 111 -1.15 -13.91 -6.89
CA ALA A 111 0.14 -14.04 -6.22
C ALA A 111 1.20 -12.98 -6.66
N THR A 112 0.74 -11.85 -7.18
CA THR A 112 1.63 -10.76 -7.59
C THR A 112 2.04 -9.93 -6.37
N PRO A 113 3.26 -9.35 -6.34
CA PRO A 113 3.72 -8.60 -5.19
C PRO A 113 2.75 -7.48 -4.79
N ARG A 114 2.24 -7.47 -3.55
CA ARG A 114 1.23 -6.50 -3.03
C ARG A 114 1.65 -5.03 -3.08
N SER A 115 2.94 -4.77 -3.20
CA SER A 115 3.49 -3.42 -3.30
C SER A 115 4.79 -3.45 -4.10
N ASN A 116 5.20 -2.28 -4.60
CA ASN A 116 6.55 -2.07 -5.12
C ASN A 116 7.62 -2.12 -4.00
N ASN A 117 7.38 -2.79 -2.87
CA ASN A 117 8.30 -2.83 -1.73
C ASN A 117 9.65 -3.45 -2.07
N SER A 118 9.71 -4.38 -3.04
CA SER A 118 10.98 -4.85 -3.57
C SER A 118 11.75 -3.72 -4.27
N VAL A 119 11.06 -2.94 -5.11
CA VAL A 119 11.63 -1.80 -5.83
C VAL A 119 12.01 -0.66 -4.88
N LYS A 120 11.12 -0.27 -3.95
CA LYS A 120 11.41 0.72 -2.90
C LYS A 120 12.53 0.27 -1.97
N GLY A 121 12.53 -1.00 -1.58
CA GLY A 121 13.56 -1.60 -0.76
C GLY A 121 14.91 -1.59 -1.48
N TRP A 122 14.92 -1.92 -2.77
CA TRP A 122 16.10 -1.81 -3.62
C TRP A 122 16.57 -0.36 -3.76
N HIS A 123 15.68 0.59 -4.08
CA HIS A 123 16.01 2.01 -4.16
C HIS A 123 16.56 2.56 -2.84
N ASN A 124 15.97 2.21 -1.69
CA ASN A 124 16.45 2.65 -0.39
C ASN A 124 17.82 2.04 -0.07
N ALA A 125 18.00 0.74 -0.30
CA ALA A 125 19.27 0.08 -0.11
C ALA A 125 20.36 0.64 -1.04
N PHE A 126 20.00 0.93 -2.29
CA PHE A 126 20.88 1.57 -3.26
C PHE A 126 21.22 2.99 -2.85
N ALA A 127 20.26 3.81 -2.42
CA ALA A 127 20.49 5.16 -1.91
C ALA A 127 21.46 5.16 -0.71
N ILE A 128 21.27 4.22 0.23
CA ILE A 128 22.19 4.01 1.35
C ILE A 128 23.59 3.65 0.85
N ARG A 129 23.72 2.75 -0.14
CA ARG A 129 25.02 2.32 -0.71
C ARG A 129 25.72 3.38 -1.56
N VAL A 130 24.95 4.24 -2.23
CA VAL A 130 25.45 5.41 -2.96
C VAL A 130 25.98 6.43 -1.96
N SER A 131 25.27 6.64 -0.84
CA SER A 131 25.63 7.54 0.28
C SER A 131 25.96 8.98 -0.13
N ILE A 132 25.46 9.43 -1.29
CA ILE A 132 25.72 10.76 -1.85
C ILE A 132 24.38 11.33 -2.31
N SER A 133 24.03 12.54 -1.85
CA SER A 133 22.76 13.20 -2.19
C SER A 133 22.67 13.57 -3.68
N HIS A 134 23.80 14.01 -4.26
CA HIS A 134 23.91 14.42 -5.68
C HIS A 134 25.19 13.87 -6.32
N PRO A 135 25.23 12.57 -6.69
CA PRO A 135 26.40 11.98 -7.31
C PRO A 135 26.58 12.51 -8.74
N THR A 136 27.83 12.75 -9.15
CA THR A 136 28.14 12.97 -10.57
C THR A 136 27.86 11.70 -11.36
N ILE A 137 27.62 11.83 -12.67
CA ILE A 137 27.30 10.68 -13.54
C ILE A 137 28.36 9.58 -13.48
N VAL A 138 29.64 9.95 -13.35
CA VAL A 138 30.76 9.03 -13.21
C VAL A 138 30.64 8.24 -11.89
N LYS A 139 30.45 8.92 -10.75
CA LYS A 139 30.28 8.27 -9.45
C LYS A 139 29.03 7.39 -9.40
N LEU A 140 27.94 7.83 -10.04
CA LEU A 140 26.74 7.03 -10.18
C LEU A 140 27.01 5.76 -10.99
N GLY A 141 27.70 5.88 -12.13
CA GLY A 141 28.09 4.75 -12.97
C GLY A 141 28.96 3.72 -12.24
N GLU A 142 29.92 4.17 -11.43
CA GLU A 142 30.72 3.28 -10.57
C GLU A 142 29.87 2.52 -9.55
N LYS A 143 28.93 3.22 -8.89
CA LYS A 143 28.02 2.59 -7.91
C LYS A 143 27.09 1.57 -8.58
N ILE A 144 26.55 1.89 -9.75
CA ILE A 144 25.73 0.95 -10.54
C ILE A 144 26.53 -0.29 -10.92
N ARG A 145 27.78 -0.13 -11.38
CA ARG A 145 28.64 -1.27 -11.75
C ARG A 145 28.91 -2.18 -10.56
N ARG A 146 29.19 -1.61 -9.38
CA ARG A 146 29.38 -2.39 -8.14
C ARG A 146 28.12 -3.16 -7.74
N GLU A 147 26.95 -2.56 -7.88
CA GLU A 147 25.68 -3.25 -7.65
C GLU A 147 25.50 -4.43 -8.61
N GLN A 148 25.75 -4.21 -9.90
CA GLN A 148 25.63 -5.25 -10.91
C GLN A 148 26.54 -6.44 -10.60
N SER A 149 27.83 -6.19 -10.30
CA SER A 149 28.76 -7.27 -9.94
C SER A 149 28.30 -8.06 -8.71
N LYS A 150 27.71 -7.39 -7.72
CA LYS A 150 27.13 -8.07 -6.56
C LYS A 150 25.93 -8.94 -6.95
N PHE A 151 25.05 -8.44 -7.81
CA PHE A 151 23.91 -9.21 -8.33
C PHE A 151 24.36 -10.45 -9.11
N GLU A 152 25.39 -10.34 -9.93
CA GLU A 152 25.95 -11.47 -10.69
C GLU A 152 26.48 -12.56 -9.75
N VAL A 153 27.19 -12.17 -8.68
CA VAL A 153 27.64 -13.11 -7.64
C VAL A 153 26.47 -13.78 -6.93
N ASP A 154 25.44 -13.03 -6.56
CA ASP A 154 24.25 -13.58 -5.91
C ASP A 154 23.47 -14.53 -6.84
N MET A 155 23.37 -14.20 -8.13
CA MET A 155 22.77 -15.07 -9.16
C MET A 155 23.55 -16.37 -9.32
N ALA A 156 24.88 -16.31 -9.40
CA ALA A 156 25.74 -17.49 -9.50
C ALA A 156 25.54 -18.43 -8.29
N LYS A 157 25.45 -17.86 -7.08
CA LYS A 157 25.15 -18.62 -5.87
C LYS A 157 23.77 -19.29 -5.90
N ILE A 158 22.74 -18.59 -6.39
CA ILE A 158 21.40 -19.16 -6.56
C ILE A 158 21.41 -20.32 -7.54
N LEU A 159 22.10 -20.17 -8.68
CA LEU A 159 22.25 -21.24 -9.67
C LEU A 159 22.97 -22.47 -9.11
N GLN A 160 23.89 -22.27 -8.16
CA GLN A 160 24.57 -23.34 -7.41
C GLN A 160 23.71 -23.95 -6.29
N GLY A 161 22.44 -23.55 -6.15
CA GLY A 161 21.52 -24.08 -5.15
C GLY A 161 21.66 -23.45 -3.76
N HIS A 162 22.47 -22.39 -3.60
CA HIS A 162 22.55 -21.69 -2.33
C HIS A 162 21.28 -20.88 -2.05
N ASN A 163 20.78 -20.98 -0.82
CA ASN A 163 19.55 -20.31 -0.42
C ASN A 163 19.84 -18.86 0.03
N ILE A 164 19.64 -17.89 -0.87
CA ILE A 164 19.75 -16.47 -0.54
C ILE A 164 18.40 -15.97 0.00
N LYS A 165 18.37 -15.60 1.29
CA LYS A 165 17.17 -15.03 1.93
C LYS A 165 16.92 -13.60 1.44
N THR A 166 16.04 -13.43 0.45
CA THR A 166 15.71 -12.12 -0.13
C THR A 166 14.57 -11.38 0.60
N LYS A 167 13.69 -12.09 1.32
CA LYS A 167 12.60 -11.51 2.12
C LYS A 167 12.68 -11.95 3.59
N LYS A 168 12.36 -11.04 4.52
CA LYS A 168 12.23 -11.36 5.96
C LYS A 168 11.08 -12.35 6.19
N THR A 169 11.28 -13.28 7.12
CA THR A 169 10.30 -14.33 7.46
C THR A 169 8.92 -13.78 7.84
N CYS A 170 8.85 -12.64 8.55
CA CYS A 170 7.58 -12.03 8.94
C CYS A 170 6.71 -11.64 7.74
N TYR A 171 7.31 -11.11 6.67
CA TYR A 171 6.58 -10.72 5.46
C TYR A 171 6.14 -11.93 4.64
N ARG A 172 6.95 -12.99 4.59
CA ARG A 172 6.58 -14.24 3.94
C ARG A 172 5.36 -14.89 4.61
N LYS A 173 5.38 -15.01 5.95
CA LYS A 173 4.24 -15.53 6.72
C LYS A 173 2.99 -14.67 6.56
N LEU A 174 3.15 -13.35 6.41
CA LEU A 174 2.03 -12.45 6.14
C LEU A 174 1.45 -12.66 4.74
N ASP A 175 2.29 -12.78 3.70
CA ASP A 175 1.84 -13.08 2.34
C ASP A 175 1.07 -14.41 2.31
N GLU A 176 1.58 -15.47 2.96
CA GLU A 176 0.91 -16.78 3.08
C GLU A 176 -0.47 -16.72 3.74
N ARG A 177 -0.64 -15.87 4.77
CA ARG A 177 -1.94 -15.69 5.44
C ARG A 177 -2.93 -14.93 4.56
N ILE A 178 -2.45 -13.94 3.81
CA ILE A 178 -3.27 -13.09 2.96
C ILE A 178 -3.79 -13.87 1.75
N THR A 179 -3.02 -14.80 1.17
CA THR A 179 -3.48 -15.64 0.05
C THR A 179 -4.58 -16.65 0.46
N ARG A 180 -4.84 -16.83 1.75
CA ARG A 180 -5.89 -17.72 2.28
C ARG A 180 -7.20 -16.99 2.61
N LEU A 181 -7.23 -15.66 2.44
CA LEU A 181 -8.43 -14.84 2.54
C LEU A 181 -9.20 -14.93 1.24
#